data_AF-A0A368HEB7-F1
#
_entry.id   AF-A0A368HEB7-F1
#
_cell.length_a   1.000
_cell.length_b   1.000
_cell.length_c   1.000
_cell.angle_alpha   90.00
_cell.angle_beta   90.00
_cell.angle_gamma   90.00
#
_symmetry.space_group_name_H-M   'P 1'
#
loop_
_entity.id
_entity.type
_entity.pdbx_description
1 polymer ?
#
loop_
_entity_poly.entity_id
_entity_poly.type
_entity_poly.pdbx_seq_one_letter_code
_entity_poly.pdbx_strand_id
1 'polypeptide(L)'
;MTADVVTHPPISASDSGRFNSIRTVLGEWKQLFDGCNFIKRKERSRSRRRDVKDAKTKRVASASVAQRSSTRKSQSAELCVCDSIEDHVIEKFTALPPGIDPREWLATHTLALFDHVNALCGSLSELCTPATCQYMSYPGTTKAYYIDERGKRHLYSAMQYMDCVMSFCEKASRSEELFPTKYGNQFSGDFESHIRRVIRLLWHCCGHLASKHWDELGQLELRPQCALVMAHLAKLSKTFALLDSKDQQLINNMVQTIRPSNIASSGRGDDTSSAASQRWSRVPSSKSGSWGGHPTPAVLTCKPYAQTC
;
A
#
# COMPACT_ATOMS: atom_id res chain seq x y z
N MET A 1 -8.84 -34.21 -49.22
CA MET A 1 -8.32 -33.40 -48.10
C MET A 1 -9.51 -32.68 -47.48
N THR A 2 -10.20 -33.33 -46.54
CA THR A 2 -11.30 -32.75 -45.77
C THR A 2 -10.71 -32.09 -44.53
N ALA A 3 -10.96 -30.80 -44.36
CA ALA A 3 -10.54 -30.06 -43.18
C ALA A 3 -11.41 -30.50 -41.99
N ASP A 4 -10.78 -31.07 -40.96
CA ASP A 4 -11.42 -31.33 -39.68
C ASP A 4 -11.76 -30.01 -39.01
N VAL A 5 -13.06 -29.70 -38.95
CA VAL A 5 -13.61 -28.63 -38.14
C VAL A 5 -13.51 -29.06 -36.68
N VAL A 6 -12.53 -28.50 -35.97
CA VAL A 6 -12.41 -28.63 -34.51
C VAL A 6 -13.64 -27.98 -33.89
N THR A 7 -14.62 -28.81 -33.54
CA THR A 7 -15.82 -28.42 -32.81
C THR A 7 -15.46 -28.30 -31.34
N HIS A 8 -15.38 -27.08 -30.83
CA HIS A 8 -15.22 -26.83 -29.40
C HIS A 8 -16.49 -27.31 -28.65
N PRO A 9 -16.35 -27.99 -27.50
CA PRO A 9 -17.50 -28.41 -26.71
C PRO A 9 -18.28 -27.18 -26.18
N PRO A 10 -19.61 -27.27 -26.08
CA PRO A 10 -20.43 -26.18 -25.55
C PRO A 10 -20.09 -25.93 -24.08
N ILE A 11 -19.94 -24.65 -23.73
CA ILE A 11 -19.72 -24.18 -22.35
C ILE A 11 -20.88 -24.68 -21.48
N SER A 12 -20.57 -25.43 -20.42
CA SER A 12 -21.58 -25.99 -19.52
C SER A 12 -22.31 -24.89 -18.72
N ALA A 13 -23.56 -25.13 -18.32
CA ALA A 13 -24.33 -24.21 -17.47
C ALA A 13 -23.64 -23.95 -16.11
N SER A 14 -22.84 -24.91 -15.62
CA SER A 14 -22.02 -24.77 -14.42
C SER A 14 -20.81 -23.86 -14.63
N ASP A 15 -20.14 -23.93 -15.78
CA ASP A 15 -18.99 -23.06 -16.08
C ASP A 15 -19.42 -21.60 -16.30
N SER A 16 -20.56 -21.39 -16.97
CA SER A 16 -21.13 -20.06 -17.14
C SER A 16 -21.55 -19.42 -15.80
N GLY A 17 -22.11 -20.20 -14.87
CA GLY A 17 -22.37 -19.75 -13.49
C GLY A 17 -21.10 -19.40 -12.72
N ARG A 18 -20.03 -20.20 -12.86
CA ARG A 18 -18.71 -19.97 -12.25
C ARG A 18 -18.06 -18.68 -12.74
N PHE A 19 -18.00 -18.47 -14.06
CA PHE A 19 -17.43 -17.25 -14.64
C PHE A 19 -18.21 -15.99 -14.23
N ASN A 20 -19.54 -16.10 -14.11
CA ASN A 20 -20.37 -15.00 -13.62
C ASN A 20 -20.06 -14.67 -12.15
N SER A 21 -19.88 -15.67 -11.28
CA SER A 21 -19.51 -15.44 -9.88
C SER A 21 -18.15 -14.74 -9.75
N ILE A 22 -17.14 -15.16 -10.50
CA ILE A 22 -15.81 -14.53 -10.52
C ILE A 22 -15.93 -13.07 -11.00
N ARG A 23 -16.65 -12.85 -12.11
CA ARG A 23 -16.84 -11.49 -12.67
C ARG A 23 -17.62 -10.57 -11.74
N THR A 24 -18.58 -11.08 -10.98
CA THR A 24 -19.32 -10.29 -9.99
C THR A 24 -18.41 -9.86 -8.85
N VAL A 25 -17.70 -10.81 -8.21
CA VAL A 25 -16.82 -10.48 -7.08
C VAL A 25 -15.68 -9.57 -7.50
N LEU A 26 -15.09 -9.81 -8.68
CA LEU A 26 -14.09 -8.89 -9.24
C LEU A 26 -14.68 -7.57 -9.68
N GLY A 27 -15.91 -7.55 -10.16
CA GLY A 27 -16.61 -6.34 -10.55
C GLY A 27 -16.83 -5.44 -9.34
N GLU A 28 -17.30 -6.00 -8.23
CA GLU A 28 -17.46 -5.31 -6.95
C GLU A 28 -16.11 -4.80 -6.43
N TRP A 29 -15.10 -5.67 -6.43
CA TRP A 29 -13.77 -5.31 -5.96
C TRP A 29 -13.12 -4.23 -6.83
N LYS A 30 -13.24 -4.35 -8.16
CA LYS A 30 -12.79 -3.34 -9.12
C LYS A 30 -13.55 -2.03 -8.99
N GLN A 31 -14.87 -2.06 -8.78
CA GLN A 31 -15.66 -0.85 -8.54
C GLN A 31 -15.24 -0.14 -7.25
N LEU A 32 -14.92 -0.86 -6.18
CA LEU A 32 -14.38 -0.27 -4.96
C LEU A 32 -13.05 0.45 -5.23
N PHE A 33 -12.16 -0.14 -6.02
CA PHE A 33 -10.88 0.47 -6.38
C PHE A 33 -10.99 1.61 -7.40
N ASP A 34 -11.83 1.46 -8.43
CA ASP A 34 -12.10 2.49 -9.44
C ASP A 34 -12.86 3.69 -8.84
N GLY A 35 -13.74 3.44 -7.86
CA GLY A 35 -14.41 4.45 -7.05
C GLY A 35 -13.45 5.25 -6.17
N CYS A 36 -12.31 4.67 -5.78
CA CYS A 36 -11.23 5.37 -5.09
C CYS A 36 -10.37 6.24 -6.03
N ASN A 37 -10.93 6.89 -7.07
CA ASN A 37 -10.29 7.88 -7.98
C ASN A 37 -8.88 7.51 -8.52
N PHE A 38 -8.54 6.21 -8.51
CA PHE A 38 -7.18 5.69 -8.59
C PHE A 38 -6.61 5.77 -10.01
N ILE A 39 -7.42 5.45 -11.02
CA ILE A 39 -6.99 5.38 -12.43
C ILE A 39 -7.06 6.76 -13.13
N LYS A 40 -8.05 7.59 -12.81
CA LYS A 40 -8.21 8.92 -13.44
C LYS A 40 -7.07 9.89 -13.10
N ARG A 41 -6.44 9.77 -11.92
CA ARG A 41 -5.24 10.56 -11.58
C ARG A 41 -4.03 10.16 -12.43
N LYS A 42 -3.83 8.88 -12.73
CA LYS A 42 -2.76 8.38 -13.61
C LYS A 42 -2.87 8.96 -15.03
N GLU A 43 -4.09 9.05 -15.55
CA GLU A 43 -4.37 9.69 -16.85
C GLU A 43 -4.05 11.19 -16.82
N ARG A 44 -4.44 11.91 -15.75
CA ARG A 44 -4.11 13.34 -15.56
C ARG A 44 -2.61 13.58 -15.41
N SER A 45 -1.88 12.72 -14.70
CA SER A 45 -0.42 12.83 -14.53
C SER A 45 0.33 12.54 -15.84
N ARG A 46 -0.12 11.57 -16.63
CA ARG A 46 0.42 11.30 -17.97
C ARG A 46 0.05 12.38 -18.99
N SER A 47 -1.15 12.96 -18.89
CA SER A 47 -1.57 14.11 -19.69
C SER A 47 -0.69 15.32 -19.38
N ARG A 48 -0.50 15.66 -18.10
CA ARG A 48 0.43 16.73 -17.68
C ARG A 48 1.85 16.50 -18.18
N ARG A 49 2.34 15.25 -18.21
CA ARG A 49 3.66 14.91 -18.78
C ARG A 49 3.73 15.14 -20.30
N ARG A 50 2.64 14.95 -21.04
CA ARG A 50 2.55 15.32 -22.47
C ARG A 50 2.57 16.84 -22.62
N ASP A 51 1.73 17.55 -21.88
CA ASP A 51 1.62 19.02 -21.94
C ASP A 51 2.93 19.73 -21.54
N VAL A 52 3.65 19.23 -20.53
CA VAL A 52 4.96 19.79 -20.12
C VAL A 52 6.06 19.48 -21.14
N LYS A 53 6.03 18.30 -21.78
CA LYS A 53 7.01 17.93 -22.81
C LYS A 53 6.79 18.73 -24.11
N ASP A 54 5.55 19.04 -24.46
CA ASP A 54 5.19 19.94 -25.56
C ASP A 54 5.53 21.41 -25.22
N ALA A 55 5.28 21.85 -23.98
CA ALA A 55 5.66 23.21 -23.53
C ALA A 55 7.17 23.44 -23.51
N LYS A 56 7.98 22.40 -23.21
CA LYS A 56 9.45 22.51 -23.21
C LYS A 56 10.05 22.63 -24.62
N THR A 57 9.27 22.33 -25.65
CA THR A 57 9.68 22.49 -27.06
C THR A 57 9.26 23.86 -27.63
N LYS A 58 8.53 24.68 -26.86
CA LYS A 58 8.12 26.04 -27.24
C LYS A 58 8.12 26.97 -26.03
N ARG A 59 9.29 27.55 -25.70
CA ARG A 59 9.48 29.00 -25.45
C ARG A 59 10.81 29.29 -24.75
N VAL A 60 11.59 30.11 -25.44
CA VAL A 60 12.48 31.11 -24.85
C VAL A 60 11.60 32.33 -24.56
N ALA A 61 11.60 32.83 -23.31
CA ALA A 61 11.47 34.24 -22.90
C ALA A 61 10.87 34.39 -21.49
N SER A 62 11.67 35.02 -20.64
CA SER A 62 11.36 35.97 -19.55
C SER A 62 10.32 35.60 -18.48
N ALA A 63 10.85 35.37 -17.28
CA ALA A 63 10.11 35.26 -16.03
C ALA A 63 9.64 36.63 -15.52
N SER A 64 8.39 36.71 -15.08
CA SER A 64 7.95 37.66 -14.07
C SER A 64 7.12 36.92 -13.02
N VAL A 65 7.55 37.08 -11.77
CA VAL A 65 7.00 36.44 -10.56
C VAL A 65 5.69 37.12 -10.20
N ALA A 66 4.60 36.36 -10.14
CA ALA A 66 3.36 36.80 -9.51
C ALA A 66 2.99 35.82 -8.39
N GLN A 67 3.16 36.29 -7.15
CA GLN A 67 2.66 35.62 -5.94
C GLN A 67 1.14 35.48 -6.03
N ARG A 68 0.63 34.25 -5.92
CA ARG A 68 -0.81 33.99 -5.75
C ARG A 68 -1.08 33.50 -4.35
N SER A 69 -1.86 34.29 -3.63
CA SER A 69 -2.30 34.09 -2.26
C SER A 69 -3.12 32.82 -2.09
N SER A 70 -2.82 32.08 -1.01
CA SER A 70 -3.53 30.88 -0.61
C SER A 70 -4.95 31.27 -0.18
N THR A 71 -5.96 30.82 -0.93
CA THR A 71 -7.34 30.78 -0.44
C THR A 71 -7.62 29.34 -0.01
N ARG A 72 -7.63 29.13 1.32
CA ARG A 72 -8.12 27.92 1.97
C ARG A 72 -9.56 27.67 1.53
N LYS A 73 -9.78 26.71 0.64
CA LYS A 73 -11.13 26.26 0.28
C LYS A 73 -11.29 24.80 0.74
N SER A 74 -11.95 24.67 1.89
CA SER A 74 -12.71 23.52 2.41
C SER A 74 -12.31 22.14 1.87
N GLN A 75 -11.37 21.48 2.55
CA GLN A 75 -11.16 20.03 2.50
C GLN A 75 -12.11 19.38 3.49
N SER A 76 -13.28 18.93 3.03
CA SER A 76 -14.14 18.07 3.84
C SER A 76 -15.13 17.34 2.95
N ALA A 77 -15.24 16.02 3.15
CA ALA A 77 -16.34 15.12 2.74
C ALA A 77 -16.23 14.26 1.46
N GLU A 78 -15.07 14.09 0.83
CA GLU A 78 -14.77 12.85 0.08
C GLU A 78 -13.83 11.98 0.92
N LEU A 79 -14.37 11.44 2.03
CA LEU A 79 -13.74 10.32 2.73
C LEU A 79 -13.57 9.18 1.72
N CYS A 80 -12.33 8.73 1.54
CA CYS A 80 -11.97 7.68 0.61
C CYS A 80 -12.76 6.41 0.95
N VAL A 81 -13.58 5.89 0.03
CA VAL A 81 -14.33 4.62 0.21
C VAL A 81 -13.45 3.51 0.78
N CYS A 82 -12.17 3.48 0.38
CA CYS A 82 -11.15 2.56 0.85
C CYS A 82 -10.86 2.61 2.37
N ASP A 83 -11.13 3.73 3.04
CA ASP A 83 -10.98 3.90 4.50
C ASP A 83 -12.19 3.34 5.27
N SER A 84 -13.35 3.27 4.61
CA SER A 84 -14.60 2.73 5.18
C SER A 84 -14.73 1.22 5.02
N ILE A 85 -13.85 0.57 4.26
CA ILE A 85 -13.88 -0.89 4.09
C ILE A 85 -13.32 -1.56 5.35
N GLU A 86 -14.21 -2.18 6.11
CA GLU A 86 -13.84 -2.94 7.30
C GLU A 86 -13.08 -4.23 6.94
N ASP A 87 -12.24 -4.70 7.86
CA ASP A 87 -11.43 -5.91 7.65
C ASP A 87 -12.29 -7.12 7.29
N HIS A 88 -13.44 -7.29 7.94
CA HIS A 88 -14.37 -8.40 7.70
C HIS A 88 -14.89 -8.44 6.26
N VAL A 89 -14.99 -7.27 5.60
CA VAL A 89 -15.39 -7.16 4.19
C VAL A 89 -14.27 -7.68 3.29
N ILE A 90 -13.02 -7.30 3.59
CA ILE A 90 -11.82 -7.80 2.89
C ILE A 90 -11.71 -9.33 3.04
N GLU A 91 -12.05 -9.87 4.20
CA GLU A 91 -12.04 -11.32 4.42
C GLU A 91 -13.06 -12.03 3.53
N LYS A 92 -14.29 -11.52 3.43
CA LYS A 92 -15.32 -12.08 2.56
C LYS A 92 -14.89 -12.04 1.09
N PHE A 93 -14.27 -10.94 0.65
CA PHE A 93 -13.81 -10.78 -0.73
C PHE A 93 -12.61 -11.65 -1.13
N THR A 94 -11.84 -12.14 -0.14
CA THR A 94 -10.65 -12.98 -0.40
C THR A 94 -10.91 -14.45 -0.16
N ALA A 95 -12.03 -14.81 0.46
CA ALA A 95 -12.44 -16.19 0.67
C ALA A 95 -12.74 -16.86 -0.67
N LEU A 96 -12.21 -18.08 -0.86
CA LEU A 96 -12.47 -18.88 -2.05
C LEU A 96 -13.96 -19.27 -2.10
N PRO A 97 -14.72 -18.83 -3.11
CA PRO A 97 -16.13 -19.23 -3.23
C PRO A 97 -16.26 -20.71 -3.63
N PRO A 98 -17.36 -21.37 -3.24
CA PRO A 98 -17.58 -22.77 -3.56
C PRO A 98 -17.67 -23.00 -5.08
N GLY A 99 -16.98 -24.03 -5.57
CA GLY A 99 -17.00 -24.41 -6.99
C GLY A 99 -16.03 -23.63 -7.89
N ILE A 100 -15.24 -22.70 -7.36
CA ILE A 100 -14.17 -22.02 -8.09
C ILE A 100 -12.84 -22.76 -7.86
N ASP A 101 -12.06 -22.91 -8.94
CA ASP A 101 -10.72 -23.49 -8.85
C ASP A 101 -9.78 -22.56 -8.05
N PRO A 102 -9.03 -23.09 -7.05
CA PRO A 102 -8.12 -22.29 -6.24
C PRO A 102 -7.05 -21.55 -7.04
N ARG A 103 -6.54 -22.13 -8.13
CA ARG A 103 -5.50 -21.50 -8.96
C ARG A 103 -6.08 -20.38 -9.80
N GLU A 104 -7.27 -20.55 -10.37
CA GLU A 104 -7.99 -19.48 -11.06
C GLU A 104 -8.30 -18.31 -10.13
N TRP A 105 -8.78 -18.60 -8.93
CA TRP A 105 -9.04 -17.58 -7.91
C TRP A 105 -7.78 -16.81 -7.52
N LEU A 106 -6.70 -17.54 -7.27
CA LEU A 106 -5.42 -16.98 -6.87
C LEU A 106 -4.77 -16.16 -8.01
N ALA A 107 -4.82 -16.66 -9.25
CA ALA A 107 -4.34 -15.97 -10.43
C ALA A 107 -5.05 -14.62 -10.58
N THR A 108 -6.37 -14.63 -10.46
CA THR A 108 -7.21 -13.45 -10.57
C THR A 108 -6.81 -12.38 -9.57
N HIS A 109 -6.72 -12.72 -8.27
CA HIS A 109 -6.31 -11.75 -7.26
C HIS A 109 -4.87 -11.26 -7.44
N THR A 110 -3.97 -12.12 -7.90
CA THR A 110 -2.56 -11.76 -8.13
C THR A 110 -2.42 -10.71 -9.22
N LEU A 111 -3.15 -10.85 -10.33
CA LEU A 111 -3.17 -9.84 -11.41
C LEU A 111 -3.72 -8.50 -10.91
N ALA A 112 -4.81 -8.56 -10.15
CA ALA A 112 -5.44 -7.38 -9.55
C ALA A 112 -4.49 -6.64 -8.59
N LEU A 113 -3.80 -7.38 -7.72
CA LEU A 113 -2.77 -6.83 -6.83
C LEU A 113 -1.62 -6.20 -7.62
N PHE A 114 -1.11 -6.88 -8.66
CA PHE A 114 -0.06 -6.34 -9.52
C PHE A 114 -0.44 -4.98 -10.10
N ASP A 115 -1.64 -4.85 -10.68
CA ASP A 115 -2.10 -3.59 -11.26
C ASP A 115 -2.15 -2.46 -10.21
N HIS A 116 -2.62 -2.78 -9.00
CA HIS A 116 -2.71 -1.82 -7.92
C HIS A 116 -1.34 -1.40 -7.38
N VAL A 117 -0.42 -2.36 -7.14
CA VAL A 117 0.93 -2.03 -6.70
C VAL A 117 1.66 -1.22 -7.79
N ASN A 118 1.52 -1.59 -9.06
CA ASN A 118 2.12 -0.88 -10.19
C ASN A 118 1.65 0.57 -10.27
N ALA A 119 0.36 0.82 -10.05
CA ALA A 119 -0.17 2.17 -10.02
C ALA A 119 0.30 2.99 -8.79
N LEU A 120 0.47 2.37 -7.61
CA LEU A 120 1.07 3.01 -6.44
C LEU A 120 2.53 3.40 -6.70
N CYS A 121 3.34 2.46 -7.19
CA CYS A 121 4.75 2.70 -7.54
C CYS A 121 4.88 3.81 -8.61
N GLY A 122 4.03 3.79 -9.63
CA GLY A 122 4.01 4.82 -10.66
C GLY A 122 3.72 6.23 -10.10
N SER A 123 2.87 6.32 -9.07
CA SER A 123 2.50 7.60 -8.44
C SER A 123 3.62 8.21 -7.59
N LEU A 124 4.54 7.40 -7.10
CA LEU A 124 5.68 7.83 -6.28
C LEU A 124 7.02 7.85 -7.03
N SER A 125 7.01 7.54 -8.33
CA SER A 125 8.22 7.41 -9.16
C SER A 125 9.12 8.65 -9.22
N GLU A 126 8.57 9.84 -8.96
CA GLU A 126 9.33 11.10 -8.93
C GLU A 126 9.85 11.45 -7.52
N LEU A 127 9.34 10.79 -6.48
CA LEU A 127 9.64 11.08 -5.06
C LEU A 127 10.61 10.05 -4.48
N CYS A 128 10.43 8.78 -4.84
CA CYS A 128 11.42 7.75 -4.57
C CYS A 128 12.54 7.89 -5.61
N THR A 129 13.75 8.22 -5.18
CA THR A 129 14.92 8.45 -6.05
C THR A 129 16.13 7.72 -5.48
N PRO A 130 17.20 7.49 -6.26
CA PRO A 130 18.43 6.91 -5.73
C PRO A 130 19.07 7.75 -4.60
N ALA A 131 18.77 9.05 -4.52
CA ALA A 131 19.25 9.92 -3.45
C ALA A 131 18.45 9.72 -2.14
N THR A 132 17.13 9.56 -2.23
CA THR A 132 16.27 9.34 -1.05
C THR A 132 16.28 7.88 -0.60
N CYS A 133 16.38 6.95 -1.54
CA CYS A 133 16.29 5.51 -1.35
C CYS A 133 17.37 4.77 -2.16
N GLN A 134 18.61 4.90 -1.69
CA GLN A 134 19.80 4.30 -2.32
C GLN A 134 19.71 2.78 -2.48
N TYR A 135 19.00 2.11 -1.57
CA TYR A 135 18.78 0.66 -1.60
C TYR A 135 17.32 0.32 -1.37
N MET A 136 16.84 -0.74 -2.00
CA MET A 136 15.53 -1.30 -1.68
C MET A 136 15.48 -1.75 -0.21
N SER A 137 14.47 -1.28 0.52
CA SER A 137 14.22 -1.64 1.92
C SER A 137 12.73 -1.77 2.17
N TYR A 138 12.34 -2.70 3.03
CA TYR A 138 10.96 -2.94 3.43
C TYR A 138 10.96 -3.42 4.90
N PRO A 139 9.80 -3.54 5.58
CA PRO A 139 9.77 -3.93 6.98
C PRO A 139 10.56 -5.21 7.23
N GLY A 140 11.47 -5.18 8.22
CA GLY A 140 12.34 -6.31 8.54
C GLY A 140 13.59 -6.47 7.66
N THR A 141 13.74 -5.69 6.57
CA THR A 141 14.87 -5.78 5.63
C THR A 141 15.39 -4.40 5.22
N THR A 142 16.61 -4.07 5.65
CA THR A 142 17.23 -2.76 5.37
C THR A 142 17.91 -2.66 4.00
N LYS A 143 18.34 -3.79 3.42
CA LYS A 143 18.93 -3.89 2.09
C LYS A 143 18.48 -5.18 1.41
N ALA A 144 17.52 -5.08 0.51
CA ALA A 144 16.99 -6.21 -0.24
C ALA A 144 17.79 -6.45 -1.53
N TYR A 145 18.02 -7.73 -1.86
CA TYR A 145 18.63 -8.13 -3.12
C TYR A 145 17.53 -8.55 -4.11
N TYR A 146 17.65 -8.13 -5.36
CA TYR A 146 16.84 -8.66 -6.44
C TYR A 146 17.56 -9.88 -7.03
N ILE A 147 16.86 -11.00 -7.15
CA ILE A 147 17.38 -12.22 -7.78
C ILE A 147 16.74 -12.30 -9.15
N ASP A 148 17.53 -12.20 -10.22
CA ASP A 148 17.01 -12.30 -11.58
C ASP A 148 16.63 -13.75 -11.94
N GLU A 149 16.10 -13.95 -13.15
CA GLU A 149 15.71 -15.27 -13.66
C GLU A 149 16.92 -16.22 -13.81
N ARG A 150 18.14 -15.69 -13.85
CA ARG A 150 19.40 -16.46 -13.94
C ARG A 150 19.98 -16.76 -12.55
N GLY A 151 19.32 -16.35 -11.48
CA GLY A 151 19.77 -16.54 -10.10
C GLY A 151 20.83 -15.54 -9.64
N LYS A 152 21.19 -14.54 -10.45
CA LYS A 152 22.19 -13.54 -10.06
C LYS A 152 21.56 -12.53 -9.11
N ARG A 153 22.29 -12.23 -8.03
CA ARG A 153 21.91 -11.26 -7.01
C ARG A 153 22.37 -9.87 -7.41
N HIS A 154 21.44 -8.92 -7.41
CA HIS A 154 21.71 -7.52 -7.69
C HIS A 154 21.26 -6.65 -6.52
N LEU A 155 22.07 -5.65 -6.18
CA LEU A 155 21.74 -4.66 -5.17
C LEU A 155 21.36 -3.36 -5.88
N TYR A 156 20.06 -3.09 -5.96
CA TYR A 156 19.50 -1.94 -6.68
C TYR A 156 19.01 -0.86 -5.72
N SER A 157 18.92 0.37 -6.25
CA SER A 157 18.10 1.42 -5.61
C SER A 157 16.63 0.99 -5.56
N ALA A 158 15.86 1.57 -4.64
CA ALA A 158 14.46 1.15 -4.46
C ALA A 158 13.64 1.29 -5.75
N MET A 159 13.79 2.38 -6.50
CA MET A 159 13.13 2.55 -7.79
C MET A 159 13.52 1.49 -8.81
N GLN A 160 14.82 1.25 -9.00
CA GLN A 160 15.30 0.24 -9.94
C GLN A 160 14.79 -1.16 -9.57
N TYR A 161 14.75 -1.48 -8.27
CA TYR A 161 14.18 -2.73 -7.79
C TYR A 161 12.71 -2.85 -8.15
N MET A 162 11.91 -1.81 -7.86
CA MET A 162 10.48 -1.79 -8.17
C MET A 162 10.23 -1.92 -9.68
N ASP A 163 11.02 -1.26 -10.53
CA ASP A 163 10.93 -1.38 -11.99
C ASP A 163 11.21 -2.82 -12.47
N CYS A 164 12.22 -3.48 -11.90
CA CYS A 164 12.49 -4.89 -12.17
C CYS A 164 11.33 -5.80 -11.75
N VAL A 165 10.73 -5.55 -10.58
CA VAL A 165 9.56 -6.30 -10.09
C VAL A 165 8.36 -6.10 -11.00
N MET A 166 8.04 -4.87 -11.38
CA MET A 166 6.91 -4.59 -12.27
C MET A 166 7.10 -5.24 -13.64
N SER A 167 8.31 -5.17 -14.18
CA SER A 167 8.66 -5.82 -15.45
C SER A 167 8.54 -7.34 -15.37
N PHE A 168 8.95 -7.95 -14.26
CA PHE A 168 8.80 -9.38 -14.01
C PHE A 168 7.32 -9.79 -13.94
N CYS A 169 6.51 -9.06 -13.17
CA CYS A 169 5.08 -9.33 -13.03
C CYS A 169 4.33 -9.12 -14.36
N GLU A 170 4.69 -8.09 -15.13
CA GLU A 170 4.10 -7.83 -16.45
C GLU A 170 4.39 -8.98 -17.42
N LYS A 171 5.63 -9.49 -17.46
CA LYS A 171 5.97 -10.68 -18.26
C LYS A 171 5.17 -11.90 -17.80
N ALA A 172 5.09 -12.14 -16.49
CA ALA A 172 4.32 -13.26 -15.94
C ALA A 172 2.85 -13.18 -16.34
N SER A 173 2.23 -11.99 -16.26
CA SER A 173 0.81 -11.76 -16.61
C SER A 173 0.44 -12.08 -18.06
N ARG A 174 1.42 -12.11 -18.96
CA ARG A 174 1.25 -12.41 -20.39
C ARG A 174 1.50 -13.88 -20.74
N SER A 175 1.97 -14.68 -19.79
CA SER A 175 2.26 -16.09 -20.02
C SER A 175 0.97 -16.92 -20.02
N GLU A 176 0.64 -17.54 -21.16
CA GLU A 176 -0.52 -18.44 -21.29
C GLU A 176 -0.36 -19.73 -20.45
N GLU A 177 0.86 -20.09 -20.05
CA GLU A 177 1.11 -21.27 -19.19
C GLU A 177 0.80 -20.99 -17.71
N LEU A 178 1.06 -19.75 -17.27
CA LEU A 178 0.79 -19.29 -15.91
C LEU A 178 -0.64 -18.77 -15.77
N PHE A 179 -1.16 -18.11 -16.80
CA PHE A 179 -2.49 -17.52 -16.85
C PHE A 179 -3.23 -17.99 -18.11
N PRO A 180 -3.76 -19.23 -18.11
CA PRO A 180 -4.47 -19.76 -19.26
C PRO A 180 -5.69 -18.92 -19.60
N THR A 181 -5.75 -18.44 -20.85
CA THR A 181 -6.87 -17.63 -21.36
C THR A 181 -7.86 -18.45 -22.20
N LYS A 182 -7.46 -19.65 -22.63
CA LYS A 182 -8.24 -20.55 -23.46
C LYS A 182 -8.90 -21.63 -22.62
N TYR A 183 -10.17 -21.89 -22.89
CA TYR A 183 -10.92 -22.93 -22.22
C TYR A 183 -10.28 -24.31 -22.45
N GLY A 184 -10.15 -25.11 -21.39
CA GLY A 184 -9.55 -26.44 -21.42
C GLY A 184 -8.03 -26.48 -21.16
N ASN A 185 -7.34 -25.34 -21.15
CA ASN A 185 -5.94 -25.27 -20.75
C ASN A 185 -5.82 -25.32 -19.22
N GLN A 186 -4.88 -26.13 -18.72
CA GLN A 186 -4.61 -26.26 -17.29
C GLN A 186 -3.46 -25.35 -16.87
N PHE A 187 -3.46 -24.95 -15.59
CA PHE A 187 -2.34 -24.24 -14.99
C PHE A 187 -1.08 -25.11 -14.96
N SER A 188 0.07 -24.52 -15.28
CA SER A 188 1.37 -25.19 -15.16
C SER A 188 1.63 -25.72 -13.74
N GLY A 189 2.45 -26.77 -13.64
CA GLY A 189 2.85 -27.37 -12.37
C GLY A 189 3.67 -26.44 -11.47
N ASP A 190 4.33 -25.43 -12.04
CA ASP A 190 5.13 -24.44 -11.33
C ASP A 190 4.32 -23.19 -10.89
N PHE A 191 3.04 -23.11 -11.26
CA PHE A 191 2.18 -21.94 -11.03
C PHE A 191 2.26 -21.39 -9.60
N GLU A 192 2.08 -22.25 -8.59
CA GLU A 192 2.07 -21.81 -7.19
C GLU A 192 3.42 -21.23 -6.76
N SER A 193 4.53 -21.82 -7.22
CA SER A 193 5.87 -21.30 -6.93
C SER A 193 6.07 -19.92 -7.55
N HIS A 194 5.52 -19.72 -8.74
CA HIS A 194 5.55 -18.45 -9.46
C HIS A 194 4.71 -17.38 -8.74
N ILE A 195 3.49 -17.71 -8.32
CA ILE A 195 2.63 -16.79 -7.58
C ILE A 195 3.24 -16.41 -6.22
N ARG A 196 3.81 -17.37 -5.48
CA ARG A 196 4.54 -17.08 -4.23
C ARG A 196 5.65 -16.06 -4.45
N ARG A 197 6.39 -16.20 -5.56
CA ARG A 197 7.42 -15.24 -5.95
C ARG A 197 6.82 -13.86 -6.27
N VAL A 198 5.76 -13.80 -7.07
CA VAL A 198 5.08 -12.54 -7.41
C VAL A 198 4.60 -11.82 -6.13
N ILE A 199 3.83 -12.50 -5.29
CA ILE A 199 3.25 -11.93 -4.05
C ILE A 199 4.33 -11.41 -3.10
N ARG A 200 5.45 -12.14 -2.96
CA ARG A 200 6.60 -11.70 -2.17
C ARG A 200 7.22 -10.42 -2.73
N LEU A 201 7.42 -10.34 -4.04
CA LEU A 201 7.99 -9.15 -4.69
C LEU A 201 7.04 -7.95 -4.61
N LEU A 202 5.73 -8.16 -4.73
CA LEU A 202 4.72 -7.11 -4.51
C LEU A 202 4.73 -6.63 -3.05
N TRP A 203 4.89 -7.54 -2.08
CA TRP A 203 5.07 -7.17 -0.67
C TRP A 203 6.29 -6.26 -0.47
N HIS A 204 7.44 -6.58 -1.09
CA HIS A 204 8.61 -5.71 -0.98
C HIS A 204 8.28 -4.28 -1.43
N CYS A 205 7.61 -4.13 -2.57
CA CYS A 205 7.22 -2.83 -3.12
C CYS A 205 6.27 -2.08 -2.18
N CYS A 206 5.14 -2.71 -1.79
CA CYS A 206 4.18 -2.09 -0.88
C CYS A 206 4.78 -1.75 0.48
N GLY A 207 5.56 -2.66 1.07
CA GLY A 207 6.23 -2.45 2.34
C GLY A 207 7.23 -1.29 2.29
N HIS A 208 7.95 -1.14 1.18
CA HIS A 208 8.81 0.03 0.96
C HIS A 208 8.00 1.33 0.96
N LEU A 209 6.93 1.40 0.16
CA LEU A 209 6.09 2.59 0.08
C LEU A 209 5.49 2.96 1.43
N ALA A 210 4.97 1.99 2.17
CA ALA A 210 4.35 2.21 3.47
C ALA A 210 5.35 2.63 4.55
N SER A 211 6.60 2.17 4.49
CA SER A 211 7.62 2.48 5.50
C SER A 211 8.44 3.73 5.21
N LYS A 212 8.65 4.07 3.94
CA LYS A 212 9.53 5.17 3.52
C LYS A 212 8.81 6.36 2.92
N HIS A 213 7.61 6.15 2.38
CA HIS A 213 6.89 7.16 1.62
C HIS A 213 5.45 7.39 2.12
N TRP A 214 5.21 7.17 3.42
CA TRP A 214 3.87 7.33 4.00
C TRP A 214 3.39 8.78 3.99
N ASP A 215 4.30 9.74 4.14
CA ASP A 215 3.98 11.17 4.11
C ASP A 215 3.67 11.65 2.70
N GLU A 216 4.44 11.22 1.71
CA GLU A 216 4.20 11.46 0.30
C GLU A 216 2.88 10.82 -0.17
N LEU A 217 2.59 9.59 0.28
CA LEU A 217 1.27 8.97 0.10
C LEU A 217 0.15 9.83 0.71
N GLY A 218 0.41 10.50 1.83
CA GLY A 218 -0.53 11.42 2.46
C GLY A 218 -0.78 12.67 1.61
N GLN A 219 0.29 13.28 1.09
CA GLN A 219 0.21 14.45 0.20
C GLN A 219 -0.52 14.16 -1.11
N LEU A 220 -0.42 12.91 -1.60
CA LEU A 220 -1.13 12.44 -2.78
C LEU A 220 -2.54 11.91 -2.48
N GLU A 221 -2.98 11.91 -1.21
CA GLU A 221 -4.26 11.33 -0.75
C GLU A 221 -4.41 9.85 -1.20
N LEU A 222 -3.31 9.09 -1.09
CA LEU A 222 -3.22 7.67 -1.48
C LEU A 222 -3.05 6.71 -0.29
N ARG A 223 -3.02 7.22 0.96
CA ARG A 223 -2.86 6.39 2.17
C ARG A 223 -3.94 5.29 2.28
N PRO A 224 -5.25 5.58 2.14
CA PRO A 224 -6.27 4.54 2.25
C PRO A 224 -6.15 3.46 1.19
N GLN A 225 -5.76 3.82 -0.04
CA GLN A 225 -5.55 2.90 -1.15
C GLN A 225 -4.35 2.00 -0.90
N CYS A 226 -3.21 2.58 -0.49
CA CYS A 226 -2.03 1.78 -0.10
C CYS A 226 -2.36 0.81 1.03
N ALA A 227 -3.11 1.29 2.03
CA ALA A 227 -3.53 0.49 3.17
C ALA A 227 -4.45 -0.67 2.76
N LEU A 228 -5.42 -0.43 1.88
CA LEU A 228 -6.32 -1.46 1.38
C LEU A 228 -5.56 -2.52 0.55
N VAL A 229 -4.64 -2.10 -0.33
CA VAL A 229 -3.80 -3.04 -1.10
C VAL A 229 -2.96 -3.91 -0.18
N MET A 230 -2.37 -3.35 0.88
CA MET A 230 -1.61 -4.14 1.84
C MET A 230 -2.48 -5.09 2.66
N ALA A 231 -3.69 -4.67 3.06
CA ALA A 231 -4.63 -5.55 3.74
C ALA A 231 -5.08 -6.72 2.84
N HIS A 232 -5.36 -6.44 1.56
CA HIS A 232 -5.69 -7.47 0.57
C HIS A 232 -4.53 -8.45 0.38
N LEU A 233 -3.31 -7.93 0.19
CA LEU A 233 -2.11 -8.73 0.05
C LEU A 233 -1.87 -9.64 1.28
N ALA A 234 -2.00 -9.08 2.49
CA ALA A 234 -1.82 -9.81 3.76
C ALA A 234 -2.83 -10.93 3.94
N LYS A 235 -4.10 -10.65 3.61
CA LYS A 235 -5.18 -11.63 3.77
C LYS A 235 -5.06 -12.74 2.74
N LEU A 236 -4.83 -12.40 1.47
CA LEU A 236 -4.61 -13.37 0.41
C LEU A 236 -3.38 -14.24 0.70
N SER A 237 -2.27 -13.64 1.13
CA SER A 237 -1.06 -14.39 1.47
C SER A 237 -1.27 -15.32 2.66
N LYS A 238 -2.07 -14.93 3.66
CA LYS A 238 -2.43 -15.80 4.78
C LYS A 238 -3.31 -16.97 4.34
N THR A 239 -4.35 -16.70 3.54
CA THR A 239 -5.31 -17.73 3.10
C THR A 239 -4.65 -18.83 2.27
N PHE A 240 -3.71 -18.47 1.38
CA PHE A 240 -3.01 -19.42 0.50
C PHE A 240 -1.57 -19.71 0.94
N ALA A 241 -1.20 -19.30 2.15
CA ALA A 241 0.13 -19.46 2.75
C ALA A 241 1.29 -19.00 1.84
N LEU A 242 1.15 -17.86 1.14
CA LEU A 242 2.05 -17.43 0.04
C LEU A 242 3.37 -16.82 0.50
N LEU A 243 3.41 -16.31 1.74
CA LEU A 243 4.59 -15.76 2.38
C LEU A 243 5.10 -16.70 3.46
N ASP A 244 6.38 -16.58 3.81
CA ASP A 244 6.90 -17.27 4.99
C ASP A 244 6.37 -16.63 6.29
N SER A 245 6.49 -17.34 7.41
CA SER A 245 5.92 -16.90 8.68
C SER A 245 6.45 -15.54 9.14
N LYS A 246 7.70 -15.22 8.82
CA LYS A 246 8.34 -13.95 9.18
C LYS A 246 7.77 -12.81 8.36
N ASP A 247 7.76 -12.92 7.04
CA ASP A 247 7.18 -11.91 6.14
C ASP A 247 5.68 -11.74 6.39
N GLN A 248 4.97 -12.83 6.70
CA GLN A 248 3.55 -12.79 7.05
C GLN A 248 3.28 -12.01 8.34
N GLN A 249 4.14 -12.14 9.36
CA GLN A 249 4.03 -11.33 10.58
C GLN A 249 4.32 -9.86 10.30
N LEU A 250 5.33 -9.56 9.48
CA LEU A 250 5.72 -8.19 9.14
C LEU A 250 4.63 -7.45 8.37
N ILE A 251 3.99 -8.09 7.40
CA ILE A 251 2.87 -7.49 6.67
C ILE A 251 1.65 -7.29 7.59
N ASN A 252 1.33 -8.24 8.46
CA ASN A 252 0.21 -8.10 9.41
C ASN A 252 0.43 -6.93 10.38
N ASN A 253 1.63 -6.80 10.96
CA ASN A 253 1.96 -5.70 11.87
C ASN A 253 1.88 -4.35 11.15
N MET A 254 2.36 -4.30 9.90
CA MET A 254 2.26 -3.10 9.09
C MET A 254 0.81 -2.73 8.80
N VAL A 255 -0.03 -3.69 8.38
CA VAL A 255 -1.47 -3.46 8.13
C VAL A 255 -2.16 -2.94 9.39
N GLN A 256 -1.91 -3.52 10.55
CA GLN A 256 -2.45 -3.03 11.83
C GLN A 256 -2.02 -1.60 12.17
N THR A 257 -0.80 -1.22 11.78
CA THR A 257 -0.27 0.12 12.03
C THR A 257 -0.95 1.17 11.15
N ILE A 258 -1.24 0.83 9.89
CA ILE A 258 -1.78 1.79 8.91
C ILE A 258 -3.30 1.71 8.74
N ARG A 259 -3.93 0.63 9.18
CA ARG A 259 -5.38 0.43 9.32
C ARG A 259 -5.67 0.02 10.76
N PRO A 260 -5.56 0.95 11.72
CA PRO A 260 -6.00 0.65 13.07
C PRO A 260 -7.51 0.39 13.01
N SER A 261 -7.92 -0.87 13.20
CA SER A 261 -9.32 -1.21 13.36
C SER A 261 -9.84 -0.35 14.53
N ASN A 262 -10.84 0.49 14.29
CA ASN A 262 -11.52 1.21 15.36
C ASN A 262 -12.18 0.17 16.26
N ILE A 263 -11.46 -0.29 17.29
CA ILE A 263 -12.07 -0.96 18.42
C ILE A 263 -12.87 0.14 19.12
N ALA A 264 -14.10 0.32 18.66
CA ALA A 264 -15.12 1.01 19.42
C ALA A 264 -15.17 0.31 20.78
N SER A 265 -14.75 1.05 21.80
CA SER A 265 -14.98 0.69 23.18
C SER A 265 -16.50 0.60 23.40
N SER A 266 -17.01 -0.63 23.42
CA SER A 266 -18.34 -1.01 23.84
C SER A 266 -18.19 -2.42 24.41
N GLY A 267 -18.41 -2.74 25.68
CA GLY A 267 -18.85 -2.01 26.85
C GLY A 267 -19.28 -3.08 27.87
N ARG A 268 -18.90 -2.89 29.14
CA ARG A 268 -19.53 -3.40 30.39
C ARG A 268 -19.78 -4.91 30.54
N GLY A 269 -18.97 -5.51 31.42
CA GLY A 269 -19.41 -6.55 32.37
C GLY A 269 -19.19 -6.01 33.78
N ASP A 270 -20.31 -5.84 34.50
CA ASP A 270 -20.41 -5.48 35.92
C ASP A 270 -20.03 -6.69 36.78
N ASP A 271 -19.27 -6.48 37.85
CA ASP A 271 -19.33 -7.23 39.12
C ASP A 271 -18.35 -6.63 40.16
N THR A 272 -18.93 -5.87 41.09
CA THR A 272 -18.57 -5.52 42.50
C THR A 272 -17.50 -6.43 43.15
N SER A 273 -16.48 -6.01 43.91
CA SER A 273 -16.39 -4.95 44.94
C SER A 273 -14.94 -4.70 45.43
N SER A 274 -14.72 -3.49 46.00
CA SER A 274 -13.67 -3.05 46.95
C SER A 274 -12.40 -2.31 46.46
N ALA A 275 -12.54 -0.97 46.50
CA ALA A 275 -11.63 0.02 47.09
C ALA A 275 -10.14 0.05 46.69
N ALA A 276 -9.78 1.03 45.84
CA ALA A 276 -8.91 2.17 46.17
C ALA A 276 -8.46 2.89 44.89
N SER A 277 -8.94 4.12 44.69
CA SER A 277 -8.69 4.95 43.51
C SER A 277 -7.23 5.38 43.38
N GLN A 278 -6.62 5.08 42.23
CA GLN A 278 -5.52 5.87 41.65
C GLN A 278 -5.84 6.12 40.17
N ARG A 279 -6.44 7.29 39.91
CA ARG A 279 -6.78 7.81 38.59
C ARG A 279 -5.71 8.83 38.20
N TRP A 280 -4.94 8.57 37.15
CA TRP A 280 -4.10 9.61 36.55
C TRP A 280 -4.66 10.02 35.19
N SER A 281 -5.51 11.04 35.21
CA SER A 281 -5.82 11.85 34.02
C SER A 281 -5.00 13.14 34.12
N ARG A 282 -4.11 13.35 33.15
CA ARG A 282 -3.37 14.61 32.99
C ARG A 282 -4.31 15.69 32.45
N VAL A 283 -4.40 16.84 33.12
CA VAL A 283 -4.52 18.17 32.47
C VAL A 283 -4.00 19.28 33.44
N PRO A 284 -3.90 20.56 33.03
CA PRO A 284 -2.68 21.38 33.09
C PRO A 284 -2.63 22.32 34.31
N SER A 285 -1.43 22.84 34.67
CA SER A 285 -1.31 23.84 35.75
C SER A 285 -0.94 25.22 35.21
N SER A 286 -1.83 26.17 35.45
CA SER A 286 -1.57 27.61 35.43
C SER A 286 -2.48 28.31 36.44
N LYS A 287 -1.85 29.19 37.22
CA LYS A 287 -2.32 30.42 37.89
C LYS A 287 -2.75 30.46 39.38
N SER A 288 -2.14 31.48 40.02
CA SER A 288 -2.62 32.44 41.06
C SER A 288 -2.88 31.91 42.47
N GLY A 289 -2.54 32.56 43.59
CA GLY A 289 -1.97 33.87 44.01
C GLY A 289 -1.78 33.76 45.56
N SER A 290 -1.36 34.70 46.39
CA SER A 290 -1.04 36.13 46.33
C SER A 290 -0.51 36.57 47.74
N TRP A 291 0.19 37.71 47.78
CA TRP A 291 0.48 38.62 48.91
C TRP A 291 1.55 38.28 49.98
N GLY A 292 2.64 39.07 49.94
CA GLY A 292 3.20 39.72 51.14
C GLY A 292 4.68 39.47 51.48
N GLY A 293 5.53 40.50 51.35
CA GLY A 293 6.74 40.69 52.18
C GLY A 293 8.10 40.77 51.48
N HIS A 294 8.61 42.00 51.28
CA HIS A 294 10.05 42.34 51.15
C HIS A 294 10.56 42.88 52.51
N PRO A 295 11.88 43.11 52.80
CA PRO A 295 13.05 43.18 51.89
C PRO A 295 14.36 42.45 52.35
N THR A 296 15.34 42.42 51.41
CA THR A 296 16.85 42.28 51.39
C THR A 296 17.72 42.19 52.67
N PRO A 297 19.08 42.05 52.60
CA PRO A 297 19.99 41.27 51.71
C PRO A 297 21.20 40.61 52.46
N ALA A 298 21.96 39.72 51.81
CA ALA A 298 23.39 39.48 52.10
C ALA A 298 24.06 38.89 50.83
N VAL A 299 24.86 39.64 50.06
CA VAL A 299 26.27 40.03 50.27
C VAL A 299 27.24 38.89 49.93
N LEU A 300 27.92 39.11 48.77
CA LEU A 300 29.32 38.77 48.42
C LEU A 300 29.69 37.27 48.38
N THR A 301 30.44 36.74 47.41
CA THR A 301 31.76 37.21 46.97
C THR A 301 32.12 36.70 45.57
N CYS A 302 32.72 37.59 44.79
CA CYS A 302 33.52 37.31 43.59
C CYS A 302 34.77 36.46 43.91
N LYS A 303 35.23 35.60 42.99
CA LYS A 303 36.34 35.92 42.06
C LYS A 303 36.76 34.72 41.18
N PRO A 304 37.41 35.00 40.04
CA PRO A 304 37.74 34.06 38.96
C PRO A 304 39.19 33.57 39.04
N TYR A 305 39.55 32.57 38.21
CA TYR A 305 40.91 32.44 37.72
C TYR A 305 40.92 31.86 36.30
N ALA A 306 41.77 32.46 35.47
CA ALA A 306 41.96 32.20 34.05
C ALA A 306 43.28 31.44 33.82
N GLN A 307 43.43 30.85 32.62
CA GLN A 307 44.71 30.58 31.91
C GLN A 307 45.66 29.56 32.59
N THR A 308 46.40 28.66 31.95
CA THR A 308 46.96 28.36 30.60
C THR A 308 47.21 26.82 30.61
N CYS A 309 47.37 26.05 29.54
CA CYS A 309 48.14 26.15 28.30
C CYS A 309 47.46 25.27 27.23
#